data_AF-A0A2L0EY66-F1
#
_entry.id   AF-A0A2L0EY66-F1
#
_cell.length_a   1.000
_cell.length_b   1.000
_cell.length_c   1.000
_cell.angle_alpha   90.00
_cell.angle_beta   90.00
_cell.angle_gamma   90.00
#
_symmetry.space_group_name_H-M   'P 1'
#
loop_
_entity.id
_entity.type
_entity.pdbx_description
1 polymer ?
#
loop_
_entity_poly.entity_id
_entity_poly.type
_entity_poly.pdbx_seq_one_letter_code
_entity_poly.pdbx_strand_id
1 'polypeptide(L)'
;MVSVAIQNVRNIGVTPVSVTYGPHTMSFQNGHVFDFVMNFNYRGGTGCSDCTFEWNERVDLPAHATHPANTWTDMYTVGSPTSPIWIPWTTKVIPCPAGGNLTVTFTDPPSLGNAPGRTLTRMLEFRLVARSGSGCGCCSLRSATATATQVLVMVNGVLDTSASSFTIGPSSTDP
;
A
#
# COMPACT_ATOMS: atom_id res chain seq x y z
N MET A 1 -14.77 -4.52 -15.27
CA MET A 1 -15.01 -3.96 -13.92
C MET A 1 -13.72 -4.09 -13.12
N VAL A 2 -13.25 -2.98 -12.56
CA VAL A 2 -12.16 -2.97 -11.58
C VAL A 2 -12.74 -2.75 -10.19
N SER A 3 -12.28 -3.52 -9.20
CA SER A 3 -12.61 -3.30 -7.79
C SER A 3 -11.38 -3.50 -6.93
N VAL A 4 -11.38 -2.84 -5.77
CA VAL A 4 -10.28 -2.90 -4.82
C VAL A 4 -10.79 -3.03 -3.40
N ALA A 5 -10.02 -3.71 -2.56
CA ALA A 5 -10.29 -3.83 -1.14
C ALA A 5 -8.98 -3.90 -0.35
N ILE A 6 -8.99 -3.37 0.87
CA ILE A 6 -7.96 -3.65 1.88
C ILE A 6 -8.51 -4.77 2.77
N GLN A 7 -7.73 -5.81 2.98
CA GLN A 7 -8.11 -7.02 3.71
C GLN A 7 -6.97 -7.50 4.62
N ASN A 8 -7.30 -8.44 5.51
CA ASN A 8 -6.36 -9.12 6.38
C ASN A 8 -5.35 -8.19 7.09
N VAL A 9 -5.84 -7.06 7.61
CA VAL A 9 -5.03 -6.12 8.37
C VAL A 9 -4.51 -6.80 9.63
N ARG A 10 -3.20 -6.75 9.83
CA ARG A 10 -2.47 -7.37 10.94
C ARG A 10 -1.53 -6.35 11.54
N ASN A 11 -1.51 -6.26 12.85
CA ASN A 11 -0.53 -5.44 13.57
C ASN A 11 0.82 -6.15 13.55
N ILE A 12 1.88 -5.41 13.30
CA ILE A 12 3.25 -5.86 13.55
C ILE A 12 3.57 -5.44 14.98
N GLY A 13 3.58 -6.41 15.89
CA GLY A 13 3.91 -6.20 17.31
C GLY A 13 5.38 -6.51 17.60
N VAL A 14 5.69 -6.68 18.90
CA VAL A 14 7.04 -6.95 19.43
C VAL A 14 7.78 -8.13 18.77
N THR A 15 7.06 -9.04 18.10
CA THR A 15 7.67 -10.09 17.29
C THR A 15 7.90 -9.58 15.86
N PRO A 16 9.16 -9.52 15.40
CA PRO A 16 9.45 -9.07 14.05
C PRO A 16 8.74 -9.93 13.00
N VAL A 17 8.07 -9.30 12.04
CA VAL A 17 7.55 -9.96 10.84
C VAL A 17 8.62 -9.91 9.77
N SER A 18 9.04 -11.07 9.28
CA SER A 18 9.95 -11.19 8.15
C SER A 18 9.16 -11.30 6.85
N VAL A 19 9.43 -10.40 5.91
CA VAL A 19 8.83 -10.41 4.57
C VAL A 19 9.93 -10.56 3.54
N THR A 20 9.74 -11.51 2.64
CA THR A 20 10.69 -11.80 1.57
C THR A 20 10.23 -11.14 0.27
N TYR A 21 11.06 -10.25 -0.26
CA TYR A 21 10.91 -9.57 -1.54
C TYR A 21 11.98 -10.07 -2.50
N GLY A 22 11.65 -11.06 -3.32
CA GLY A 22 12.62 -11.71 -4.21
C GLY A 22 13.75 -12.38 -3.40
N PRO A 23 15.04 -12.07 -3.64
CA PRO A 23 16.15 -12.62 -2.87
C PRO A 23 16.37 -11.92 -1.51
N HIS A 24 15.62 -10.86 -1.20
CA HIS A 24 15.81 -10.06 0.01
C HIS A 24 14.80 -10.43 1.09
N THR A 25 15.25 -10.65 2.32
CA THR A 25 14.34 -10.78 3.48
C THR A 25 14.53 -9.58 4.39
N MET A 26 13.43 -8.91 4.70
CA MET A 26 13.40 -7.73 5.56
C MET A 26 12.57 -8.02 6.80
N SER A 27 13.00 -7.52 7.94
CA SER A 27 12.32 -7.75 9.22
C SER A 27 11.76 -6.44 9.76
N PHE A 28 10.49 -6.47 10.16
CA PHE A 28 9.75 -5.30 10.61
C PHE A 28 9.22 -5.55 12.01
N GLN A 29 9.48 -4.64 12.95
CA GLN A 29 9.19 -4.84 14.38
C GLN A 29 7.98 -4.08 14.88
N ASN A 30 7.43 -3.17 14.08
CA ASN A 30 6.30 -2.33 14.45
C ASN A 30 5.52 -2.02 13.16
N GLY A 31 4.29 -1.50 13.23
CA GLY A 31 3.49 -1.09 12.06
C GLY A 31 2.30 -1.99 11.77
N HIS A 32 1.86 -2.00 10.51
CA HIS A 32 0.79 -2.86 10.02
C HIS A 32 1.19 -3.56 8.72
N VAL A 33 0.66 -4.77 8.54
CA VAL A 33 0.65 -5.48 7.26
C VAL A 33 -0.80 -5.60 6.83
N PHE A 34 -1.09 -5.35 5.57
CA PHE A 34 -2.42 -5.57 5.02
C PHE A 34 -2.32 -6.08 3.58
N ASP A 35 -3.37 -6.75 3.13
CA ASP A 35 -3.48 -7.22 1.75
C ASP A 35 -4.35 -6.23 0.97
N PHE A 36 -3.84 -5.68 -0.12
CA PHE A 36 -4.64 -4.96 -1.10
C PHE A 36 -5.03 -5.94 -2.20
N VAL A 37 -6.32 -6.17 -2.32
CA VAL A 37 -6.89 -7.09 -3.29
C VAL A 37 -7.48 -6.27 -4.43
N MET A 38 -6.93 -6.44 -5.62
CA MET A 38 -7.43 -5.86 -6.85
C MET A 38 -8.09 -6.95 -7.69
N ASN A 39 -9.32 -6.71 -8.15
CA ASN A 39 -10.02 -7.62 -9.03
C ASN A 39 -10.32 -6.92 -10.35
N PHE A 40 -9.95 -7.58 -11.44
CA PHE A 40 -10.14 -7.08 -12.78
C PHE A 40 -10.97 -8.07 -13.60
N ASN A 41 -12.15 -7.64 -14.00
CA ASN A 41 -13.03 -8.38 -14.87
C ASN A 41 -13.02 -7.72 -16.26
N TYR A 42 -12.23 -8.29 -17.18
CA TYR A 42 -12.11 -7.84 -18.56
C TYR A 42 -12.82 -8.79 -19.53
N ARG A 43 -13.25 -8.23 -20.65
CA ARG A 43 -13.62 -8.88 -21.89
C ARG A 43 -12.62 -8.38 -22.91
N GLY A 44 -11.99 -9.30 -23.62
CA GLY A 44 -10.93 -8.96 -24.54
C GLY A 44 -11.38 -8.24 -25.79
N GLY A 45 -10.42 -7.52 -26.36
CA GLY A 45 -10.52 -6.81 -27.63
C GLY A 45 -9.13 -6.60 -28.21
N THR A 46 -9.07 -6.09 -29.43
CA THR A 46 -7.83 -5.66 -30.06
C THR A 46 -7.39 -4.31 -29.48
N GLY A 47 -6.09 -4.13 -29.23
CA GLY A 47 -5.54 -2.87 -28.71
C GLY A 47 -5.70 -2.66 -27.20
N CYS A 48 -5.94 -3.72 -26.43
CA CYS A 48 -5.96 -3.64 -24.98
C CYS A 48 -4.55 -3.43 -24.39
N SER A 49 -4.46 -2.63 -23.32
CA SER A 49 -3.24 -2.48 -22.51
C SER A 49 -3.42 -3.08 -21.12
N ASP A 50 -2.31 -3.19 -20.40
CA ASP A 50 -2.32 -3.73 -19.04
C ASP A 50 -2.86 -2.74 -18.00
N CYS A 51 -3.25 -3.28 -16.85
CA CYS A 51 -3.66 -2.52 -15.68
C CYS A 51 -2.48 -1.81 -15.03
N THR A 52 -2.74 -0.70 -14.35
CA THR A 52 -1.73 -0.02 -13.52
C THR A 52 -2.21 0.15 -12.09
N PHE A 53 -1.24 0.32 -11.19
CA PHE A 53 -1.46 0.52 -9.76
C PHE A 53 -0.78 1.83 -9.33
N GLU A 54 -1.47 2.62 -8.50
CA GLU A 54 -0.93 3.82 -7.87
C GLU A 54 -0.99 3.69 -6.36
N TRP A 55 0.12 3.99 -5.70
CA TRP A 55 0.23 4.04 -4.25
C TRP A 55 0.65 5.43 -3.82
N ASN A 56 -0.27 6.14 -3.18
CA ASN A 56 0.03 7.43 -2.56
C ASN A 56 -0.13 7.35 -1.06
N GLU A 57 0.75 8.04 -0.34
CA GLU A 57 0.64 8.22 1.11
C GLU A 57 0.70 9.69 1.50
N ARG A 58 0.07 10.02 2.62
CA ARG A 58 0.22 11.30 3.30
C ARG A 58 0.54 11.03 4.77
N VAL A 59 1.70 11.51 5.24
CA VAL A 59 2.19 11.27 6.60
C VAL A 59 2.32 12.57 7.38
N ASP A 60 1.97 12.61 8.66
CA ASP A 60 2.21 13.79 9.51
C ASP A 60 3.67 13.90 9.99
N LEU A 61 4.29 12.75 10.27
CA LEU A 61 5.65 12.61 10.79
C LEU A 61 6.48 11.71 9.85
N PRO A 62 7.20 12.32 8.90
CA PRO A 62 7.95 11.57 7.91
C PRO A 62 9.28 11.04 8.45
N ALA A 63 9.78 9.99 7.83
CA ALA A 63 11.10 9.42 8.16
C ALA A 63 12.08 9.41 7.00
N HIS A 64 11.62 9.85 5.83
CA HIS A 64 12.47 10.02 4.67
C HIS A 64 12.27 11.43 4.13
N ALA A 65 13.36 12.09 3.72
CA ALA A 65 13.31 13.47 3.24
C ALA A 65 12.44 13.62 1.98
N THR A 66 12.31 12.56 1.17
CA THR A 66 11.46 12.55 -0.03
C THR A 66 10.01 12.15 0.21
N HIS A 67 9.61 11.91 1.47
CA HIS A 67 8.21 11.75 1.87
C HIS A 67 7.84 12.94 2.76
N PRO A 68 7.58 14.14 2.21
CA PRO A 68 7.33 15.33 3.02
C PRO A 68 6.05 15.21 3.86
N ALA A 69 6.07 15.84 5.03
CA ALA A 69 4.92 15.87 5.93
C ALA A 69 3.68 16.49 5.25
N ASN A 70 2.51 15.94 5.57
CA ASN A 70 1.16 16.40 5.18
C ASN A 70 0.95 16.57 3.67
N THR A 71 1.75 15.88 2.85
CA THR A 71 1.68 15.94 1.39
C THR A 71 1.46 14.55 0.82
N TRP A 72 0.50 14.42 -0.10
CA TRP A 72 0.32 13.18 -0.86
C TRP A 72 1.54 12.93 -1.74
N THR A 73 2.20 11.81 -1.51
CA THR A 73 3.45 11.44 -2.19
C THR A 73 3.27 10.09 -2.87
N ASP A 74 3.71 10.00 -4.12
CA ASP A 74 3.81 8.73 -4.82
C ASP A 74 4.93 7.89 -4.19
N MET A 75 4.56 6.76 -3.60
CA MET A 75 5.48 5.92 -2.85
C MET A 75 6.55 5.25 -3.74
N TYR A 76 6.33 5.17 -5.05
CA TYR A 76 7.36 4.74 -6.00
C TYR A 76 8.55 5.71 -6.09
N THR A 77 8.37 6.95 -5.64
CA THR A 77 9.39 8.00 -5.65
C THR A 77 10.05 8.21 -4.28
N VAL A 78 9.54 7.54 -3.24
CA VAL A 78 10.02 7.70 -1.86
C VAL A 78 11.22 6.79 -1.60
N GLY A 79 12.28 7.35 -1.00
CA GLY A 79 13.47 6.59 -0.66
C GLY A 79 14.34 6.27 -1.87
N SER A 80 14.80 5.02 -1.93
CA SER A 80 15.51 4.48 -3.10
C SER A 80 14.50 3.76 -3.99
N PRO A 81 14.25 4.19 -5.24
CA PRO A 81 13.31 3.53 -6.16
C PRO A 81 13.71 2.08 -6.51
N THR A 82 14.96 1.69 -6.21
CA THR A 82 15.46 0.32 -6.34
C THR A 82 15.26 -0.55 -5.10
N SER A 83 14.66 0.00 -4.04
CA SER A 83 14.43 -0.76 -2.80
C SER A 83 13.62 -2.01 -3.10
N PRO A 84 14.01 -3.19 -2.58
CA PRO A 84 13.24 -4.42 -2.72
C PRO A 84 11.79 -4.29 -2.24
N ILE A 85 11.51 -3.36 -1.33
CA ILE A 85 10.14 -3.06 -0.89
C ILE A 85 9.29 -2.49 -2.01
N TRP A 86 9.87 -1.89 -3.06
CA TRP A 86 9.18 -1.26 -4.20
C TRP A 86 9.12 -2.18 -5.44
N ILE A 87 10.03 -3.16 -5.54
CA ILE A 87 10.15 -4.08 -6.70
C ILE A 87 8.86 -4.86 -7.03
N PRO A 88 8.11 -5.42 -6.06
CA PRO A 88 6.87 -6.12 -6.34
C PRO A 88 5.75 -5.21 -6.87
N TRP A 89 5.91 -3.90 -6.82
CA TRP A 89 4.83 -2.94 -7.03
C TRP A 89 4.92 -2.25 -8.38
N THR A 90 6.13 -2.09 -8.93
CA THR A 90 6.37 -1.51 -10.26
C THR A 90 6.32 -2.54 -11.38
N THR A 91 6.35 -3.84 -11.04
CA THR A 91 6.51 -4.94 -12.01
C THR A 91 5.27 -5.82 -12.18
N LYS A 92 4.20 -5.58 -11.39
CA LYS A 92 2.99 -6.40 -11.46
C LYS A 92 2.07 -5.90 -12.57
N VAL A 93 2.06 -6.68 -13.63
CA VAL A 93 1.22 -6.49 -14.80
C VAL A 93 0.14 -7.56 -14.77
N ILE A 94 -1.13 -7.15 -14.88
CA ILE A 94 -2.22 -8.10 -15.12
C ILE A 94 -2.61 -7.97 -16.59
N PRO A 95 -2.29 -8.98 -17.40
CA PRO A 95 -2.51 -8.91 -18.84
C PRO A 95 -4.00 -8.86 -19.19
N CYS A 96 -4.40 -7.86 -19.98
CA CYS A 96 -5.69 -7.90 -20.67
C CYS A 96 -5.57 -8.92 -21.84
N PRO A 97 -6.57 -9.79 -22.10
CA PRO A 97 -7.91 -9.82 -21.53
C PRO A 97 -8.13 -10.87 -20.44
N ALA A 98 -7.07 -11.52 -19.97
CA ALA A 98 -7.17 -12.68 -19.09
C ALA A 98 -8.00 -12.39 -17.83
N GLY A 99 -8.12 -11.11 -17.43
CA GLY A 99 -8.73 -10.75 -16.17
C GLY A 99 -7.99 -11.41 -15.01
N GLY A 100 -8.50 -11.26 -13.81
CA GLY A 100 -7.97 -12.00 -12.65
C GLY A 100 -7.95 -11.17 -11.39
N ASN A 101 -7.48 -11.83 -10.32
CA ASN A 101 -7.20 -11.19 -9.06
C ASN A 101 -5.68 -10.96 -8.94
N LEU A 102 -5.33 -9.83 -8.34
CA LEU A 102 -4.00 -9.59 -7.85
C LEU A 102 -4.12 -9.16 -6.40
N THR A 103 -3.62 -10.01 -5.52
CA THR A 103 -3.41 -9.64 -4.13
C THR A 103 -1.97 -9.21 -3.97
N VAL A 104 -1.76 -8.08 -3.33
CA VAL A 104 -0.43 -7.64 -2.95
C VAL A 104 -0.41 -7.27 -1.48
N THR A 105 0.56 -7.83 -0.76
CA THR A 105 0.71 -7.63 0.68
C THR A 105 1.61 -6.43 0.94
N PHE A 106 1.02 -5.39 1.51
CA PHE A 106 1.70 -4.17 1.92
C PHE A 106 2.28 -4.39 3.30
N THR A 107 3.56 -4.06 3.42
CA THR A 107 4.18 -3.90 4.73
C THR A 107 4.59 -2.45 4.86
N ASP A 108 3.95 -1.73 5.77
CA ASP A 108 4.34 -0.38 6.15
C ASP A 108 5.09 -0.46 7.48
N PRO A 109 6.43 -0.60 7.43
CA PRO A 109 7.21 -0.48 8.63
C PRO A 109 7.20 0.98 9.10
N PRO A 110 7.01 1.24 10.40
CA PRO A 110 7.21 2.55 10.95
C PRO A 110 8.66 2.85 10.77
N SER A 111 8.85 3.79 9.89
CA SER A 111 10.10 4.46 9.65
C SER A 111 10.50 5.35 10.85
N LEU A 112 9.73 5.33 11.95
CA LEU A 112 9.95 6.13 13.16
C LEU A 112 11.16 5.70 14.00
N GLY A 113 11.73 4.53 13.71
CA GLY A 113 12.94 4.01 14.36
C GLY A 113 12.71 3.66 15.84
N ASN A 114 13.12 2.46 16.23
CA ASN A 114 13.02 2.03 17.63
C ASN A 114 14.12 2.72 18.44
N ALA A 115 13.83 3.90 18.97
CA ALA A 115 14.75 4.67 19.81
C ALA A 115 14.22 4.73 21.25
N PRO A 116 14.94 4.19 22.25
CA PRO A 116 14.54 4.30 23.65
C PRO A 116 14.27 5.74 24.08
N GLY A 117 13.22 5.95 24.88
CA GLY A 117 12.80 7.27 25.37
C GLY A 117 12.04 8.13 24.35
N ARG A 118 11.82 7.63 23.13
CA ARG A 118 11.00 8.31 22.11
C ARG A 118 9.54 7.93 22.27
N THR A 119 8.70 8.90 22.62
CA THR A 119 7.25 8.78 22.67
C THR A 119 6.63 9.72 21.65
N LEU A 120 5.89 9.17 20.69
CA LEU A 120 5.32 9.94 19.58
C LEU A 120 4.13 9.23 18.96
N THR A 121 3.33 9.97 18.20
CA THR A 121 2.25 9.43 17.38
C THR A 121 2.52 9.81 15.93
N ARG A 122 2.33 8.86 15.00
CA ARG A 122 2.33 9.08 13.55
C ARG A 122 0.98 8.70 12.98
N MET A 123 0.45 9.56 12.15
CA MET A 123 -0.69 9.30 11.27
C MET A 123 -0.20 9.15 9.83
N LEU A 124 -0.64 8.07 9.19
CA LEU A 124 -0.37 7.79 7.78
C LEU A 124 -1.68 7.50 7.07
N GLU A 125 -1.96 8.22 6.00
CA GLU A 125 -3.12 8.00 5.14
C GLU A 125 -2.70 7.35 3.84
N PHE A 126 -3.46 6.35 3.42
CA PHE A 126 -3.23 5.59 2.20
C PHE A 126 -4.28 5.95 1.16
N ARG A 127 -3.83 6.08 -0.10
CA ARG A 127 -4.69 6.12 -1.27
C ARG A 127 -4.13 5.15 -2.31
N LEU A 128 -4.80 4.02 -2.46
CA LEU A 128 -4.42 2.91 -3.32
C LEU A 128 -5.40 2.84 -4.49
N VAL A 129 -4.90 2.99 -5.72
CA VAL A 129 -5.74 3.08 -6.92
C VAL A 129 -5.36 1.97 -7.90
N ALA A 130 -6.33 1.16 -8.30
CA ALA A 130 -6.20 0.26 -9.44
C ALA A 130 -6.84 0.91 -10.66
N ARG A 131 -6.13 0.97 -11.78
CA ARG A 131 -6.64 1.50 -13.05
C ARG A 131 -6.75 0.40 -14.08
N SER A 132 -7.85 0.42 -14.83
CA SER A 132 -7.99 -0.45 -15.99
C SER A 132 -7.09 0.00 -17.12
N GLY A 133 -6.54 -0.94 -17.87
CA GLY A 133 -5.84 -0.64 -19.12
C GLY A 133 -6.78 -0.03 -20.17
N SER A 134 -6.19 0.73 -21.10
CA SER A 134 -6.88 1.25 -22.28
C SER A 134 -7.32 0.12 -23.22
N GLY A 135 -8.33 0.38 -24.05
CA GLY A 135 -8.78 -0.57 -25.08
C GLY A 135 -9.55 -1.80 -24.58
N CYS A 136 -9.67 -2.05 -23.28
CA CYS A 136 -10.51 -3.12 -22.73
C CYS A 136 -11.99 -2.64 -22.70
N GLY A 137 -12.70 -2.78 -23.83
CA GLY A 137 -14.02 -2.18 -24.15
C GLY A 137 -15.23 -2.60 -23.29
N CYS A 138 -15.03 -3.23 -22.14
CA CYS A 138 -16.09 -3.66 -21.21
C CYS A 138 -15.91 -3.07 -19.79
N CYS A 139 -14.89 -2.25 -19.56
CA CYS A 139 -14.73 -1.57 -18.30
C CYS A 139 -15.51 -0.26 -18.33
N SER A 140 -16.73 -0.29 -17.79
CA SER A 140 -17.49 0.91 -17.42
C SER A 140 -16.94 1.62 -16.19
N LEU A 141 -15.78 1.18 -15.69
CA LEU A 141 -15.07 1.76 -14.57
C LEU A 141 -13.59 1.83 -14.96
N ARG A 142 -13.05 3.04 -15.04
CA ARG A 142 -11.65 3.32 -15.39
C ARG A 142 -10.71 3.09 -14.23
N SER A 143 -11.20 3.26 -12.99
CA SER A 143 -10.41 3.03 -11.79
C SER A 143 -11.25 2.69 -10.57
N ALA A 144 -10.62 2.06 -9.58
CA ALA A 144 -11.17 1.88 -8.25
C ALA A 144 -10.12 2.25 -7.20
N THR A 145 -10.55 2.94 -6.15
CA THR A 145 -9.70 3.46 -5.08
C THR A 145 -10.10 2.84 -3.75
N ALA A 146 -9.11 2.44 -2.95
CA ALA A 146 -9.26 2.17 -1.53
C ALA A 146 -8.48 3.21 -0.73
N THR A 147 -9.02 3.60 0.42
CA THR A 147 -8.36 4.50 1.35
C THR A 147 -8.24 3.83 2.72
N ALA A 148 -7.24 4.23 3.49
CA ALA A 148 -7.11 3.83 4.88
C ALA A 148 -6.34 4.89 5.66
N THR A 149 -6.49 4.86 6.99
CA THR A 149 -5.73 5.67 7.93
C THR A 149 -5.10 4.74 8.95
N GLN A 150 -3.80 4.87 9.13
CA GLN A 150 -3.05 4.23 10.19
C GLN A 150 -2.66 5.28 11.21
N VAL A 151 -2.80 4.93 12.48
CA VAL A 151 -2.24 5.66 13.62
C VAL A 151 -1.28 4.72 14.34
N LEU A 152 -0.03 5.12 14.49
CA LEU A 152 0.99 4.40 15.26
C LEU A 152 1.39 5.23 16.46
N VAL A 153 1.25 4.64 17.64
CA VAL A 153 1.67 5.25 18.90
C VAL A 153 2.89 4.51 19.41
N MET A 154 3.99 5.21 19.57
CA MET A 154 5.23 4.71 20.17
C MET A 154 5.34 5.27 21.58
N VAL A 155 5.66 4.43 22.56
CA VAL A 155 5.96 4.80 23.95
C VAL A 155 7.33 4.26 24.30
N ASN A 156 8.26 5.14 24.67
CA ASN A 156 9.65 4.79 24.99
C ASN A 156 10.35 3.91 23.93
N GLY A 157 10.06 4.12 22.64
CA GLY A 157 10.64 3.36 21.54
C GLY A 157 9.99 2.01 21.25
N VAL A 158 8.87 1.70 21.91
CA VAL A 158 8.08 0.47 21.72
C VAL A 158 6.69 0.84 21.19
N LEU A 159 6.15 0.06 20.26
CA LEU A 159 4.79 0.28 19.75
C LEU A 159 3.76 -0.05 20.84
N ASP A 160 2.89 0.92 21.12
CA ASP A 160 1.68 0.72 21.89
C ASP A 160 0.59 0.22 20.93
N THR A 161 0.42 -1.10 20.87
CA THR A 161 -0.56 -1.75 20.01
C THR A 161 -2.00 -1.46 20.42
N SER A 162 -2.24 -1.03 21.66
CA SER A 162 -3.57 -0.72 22.17
C SER A 162 -4.02 0.69 21.79
N ALA A 163 -3.07 1.63 21.67
CA ALA A 163 -3.31 3.00 21.23
C ALA A 163 -3.13 3.18 19.71
N SER A 164 -2.50 2.22 19.04
CA SER A 164 -2.37 2.20 17.58
C SER A 164 -3.63 1.66 16.90
N SER A 165 -3.91 2.11 15.68
CA SER A 165 -5.08 1.68 14.93
C SER A 165 -4.85 1.68 13.41
N PHE A 166 -5.69 0.93 12.71
CA PHE A 166 -5.80 0.95 11.26
C PHE A 166 -7.27 0.95 10.87
N THR A 167 -7.71 2.01 10.20
CA THR A 167 -9.10 2.21 9.80
C THR A 167 -9.19 2.20 8.28
N ILE A 168 -9.99 1.30 7.73
CA ILE A 168 -10.26 1.27 6.29
C ILE A 168 -11.34 2.33 5.99
N GLY A 169 -11.03 3.22 5.05
CA GLY A 169 -11.95 4.24 4.57
C GLY A 169 -12.87 3.71 3.46
N PRO A 170 -13.81 4.54 2.98
CA PRO A 170 -14.68 4.16 1.88
C PRO A 170 -13.86 3.87 0.61
N SER A 171 -14.28 2.85 -0.12
CA SER A 171 -13.81 2.63 -1.50
C SER A 171 -14.68 3.41 -2.47
N SER A 172 -14.08 3.81 -3.59
CA SER A 172 -14.79 4.50 -4.67
C SER A 172 -14.39 3.94 -6.02
N THR A 173 -15.27 4.09 -7.00
CA THR A 173 -15.04 3.68 -8.39
C THR A 173 -15.30 4.86 -9.30
N ASP A 174 -14.41 5.10 -10.25
CA ASP A 174 -14.55 6.14 -11.26
C ASP A 174 -15.03 5.50 -12.58
N PRO A 175 -16.18 5.91 -13.13
CA PRO A 175 -16.71 5.37 -14.38
C PRO A 175 -15.81 5.55 -15.61
#